data_AF-E8N276-F1
#
_entry.id   AF-E8N276-F1
#
_cell.length_a   1.000
_cell.length_b   1.000
_cell.length_c   1.000
_cell.angle_alpha   90.00
_cell.angle_beta   90.00
_cell.angle_gamma   90.00
#
_symmetry.space_group_name_H-M   'P 1'
#
loop_
_entity.id
_entity.type
_entity.pdbx_description
1 polymer ?
#
loop_
_entity_poly.entity_id
_entity_poly.type
_entity_poly.pdbx_seq_one_letter_code
_entity_poly.pdbx_strand_id
1 'polypeptide(L)'
;MTLQATPEDLFTLLRAEREGAWLGRVFVSPEGVERVRGMQSVILVGADGVGKTALMEYLKGQSLHNPAGPLMVWWRPVPLPAPDALQSVNGFREQAFQETSIAALDWAGRFPHLVKQAPQYAQRSWVACVDAFIPPFQQERLLYEYPVLRELLSDLRARVDQTFSALFSIPSLDVLRAWVDALRAMGCLGVWVVVDGLEMWQSPESDALLVQMKHLLSSMVWFEQAGFALKILAPERFQKVLLSAIKPENKRIQPAMLIWSVEKLKEIVECRLHWITGKPEPTLETLVQDGFLLTVLKQYGGMLPRGWLDLTYPFVKAYLEKKSPLTMAEGEQILRKYPPRLRLDLQRKRVILGYSVWEVSPQSYDLLEYLYRQPDFSCTKEELYYRGIRRYENIPAPGSKEWEPPSDWWGVMDTALWRLRREIERDPGNPLYILSERRKGMVRLNWLW
;
A
#
# COMPACT_ATOMS: atom_id res chain seq x y z
N MET A 1 7.80 -25.26 -11.20
CA MET A 1 6.37 -25.30 -11.59
C MET A 1 5.84 -23.88 -11.55
N THR A 2 5.59 -23.26 -12.70
CA THR A 2 4.96 -21.94 -12.78
C THR A 2 3.47 -22.10 -12.47
N LEU A 3 3.03 -21.70 -11.28
CA LEU A 3 1.61 -21.53 -10.98
C LEU A 3 1.03 -20.54 -12.01
N GLN A 4 0.11 -21.00 -12.86
CA GLN A 4 -0.66 -20.12 -13.72
C GLN A 4 -1.61 -19.32 -12.82
N ALA A 5 -1.39 -18.01 -12.72
CA ALA A 5 -2.29 -17.12 -11.98
C ALA A 5 -3.69 -17.15 -12.61
N THR A 6 -4.72 -17.30 -11.79
CA THR A 6 -6.11 -17.23 -12.26
C THR A 6 -6.51 -15.78 -12.58
N PRO A 7 -7.57 -15.55 -13.39
CA PRO A 7 -8.09 -14.20 -13.60
C PRO A 7 -8.48 -13.47 -12.31
N GLU A 8 -8.94 -14.22 -11.31
CA GLU A 8 -9.22 -13.68 -9.97
C GLU A 8 -7.94 -13.22 -9.30
N ASP A 9 -6.89 -14.05 -9.27
CA ASP A 9 -5.59 -13.67 -8.69
C ASP A 9 -5.02 -12.40 -9.33
N LEU A 10 -5.22 -12.22 -10.63
CA LEU A 10 -4.73 -11.09 -11.39
C LEU A 10 -5.55 -9.81 -11.19
N PHE A 11 -6.80 -9.87 -10.73
CA PHE A 11 -7.63 -8.66 -10.62
C PHE A 11 -8.14 -8.38 -9.20
N THR A 12 -8.03 -9.32 -8.26
CA THR A 12 -8.52 -9.17 -6.90
C THR A 12 -7.42 -9.26 -5.83
N LEU A 13 -6.32 -9.99 -6.10
CA LEU A 13 -5.21 -10.14 -5.15
C LEU A 13 -4.13 -9.07 -5.34
N LEU A 14 -4.40 -7.84 -4.90
CA LEU A 14 -3.39 -6.79 -4.84
C LEU A 14 -2.52 -6.86 -3.59
N ARG A 15 -1.85 -7.99 -3.42
CA ARG A 15 -0.80 -8.14 -2.43
C ARG A 15 0.44 -8.63 -3.15
N ALA A 16 1.43 -7.75 -3.29
CA ALA A 16 2.68 -8.04 -4.00
C ALA A 16 3.33 -9.37 -3.58
N GLU A 17 3.30 -9.68 -2.28
CA GLU A 17 3.77 -10.95 -1.71
C GLU A 17 3.09 -12.19 -2.31
N ARG A 18 1.83 -12.05 -2.77
CA ARG A 18 1.02 -13.10 -3.42
C ARG A 18 1.11 -13.08 -4.94
N GLU A 19 1.47 -11.95 -5.54
CA GLU A 19 1.69 -11.83 -6.99
C GLU A 19 2.99 -12.53 -7.42
N GLY A 20 3.97 -12.64 -6.52
CA GLY A 20 5.12 -13.53 -6.68
C GLY A 20 5.85 -13.37 -8.02
N ALA A 21 6.03 -14.48 -8.73
CA ALA A 21 6.88 -14.55 -9.93
C ALA A 21 6.33 -13.77 -11.15
N TRP A 22 5.03 -13.43 -11.20
CA TRP A 22 4.45 -12.72 -12.35
C TRP A 22 4.37 -11.21 -12.16
N LEU A 23 4.59 -10.69 -10.94
CA LEU A 23 4.60 -9.25 -10.66
C LEU A 23 5.50 -8.49 -11.65
N GLY A 24 6.72 -8.96 -11.89
CA GLY A 24 7.67 -8.32 -12.81
C GLY A 24 7.18 -8.22 -14.26
N ARG A 25 6.21 -9.04 -14.68
CA ARG A 25 5.66 -9.04 -16.05
C ARG A 25 4.50 -8.07 -16.25
N VAL A 26 3.83 -7.70 -15.17
CA VAL A 26 2.65 -6.80 -15.21
C VAL A 26 2.85 -5.55 -14.35
N PHE A 27 4.05 -5.36 -13.81
CA PHE A 27 4.41 -4.20 -13.03
C PHE A 27 4.51 -2.98 -13.94
N VAL A 28 3.69 -1.99 -13.65
CA VAL A 28 3.78 -0.67 -14.27
C VAL A 28 4.46 0.26 -13.28
N SER A 29 5.50 0.95 -13.75
CA SER A 29 6.23 1.86 -12.90
C SER A 29 5.37 3.09 -12.54
N PRO A 30 5.22 3.39 -11.24
CA PRO A 30 4.56 4.61 -10.80
C PRO A 30 5.39 5.85 -11.14
N GLU A 31 4.75 7.02 -11.07
CA GLU A 31 5.41 8.29 -11.34
C GLU A 31 6.46 8.61 -10.27
N GLY A 32 7.58 9.19 -10.71
CA GLY A 32 8.64 9.63 -9.78
C GLY A 32 9.42 8.50 -9.09
N VAL A 33 9.30 7.25 -9.56
CA VAL A 33 10.00 6.07 -8.98
C VAL A 33 11.52 6.26 -8.85
N GLU A 34 12.11 7.09 -9.70
CA GLU A 34 13.56 7.33 -9.72
C GLU A 34 14.08 7.89 -8.38
N ARG A 35 13.24 8.64 -7.65
CA ARG A 35 13.59 9.13 -6.31
C ARG A 35 13.74 7.98 -5.31
N VAL A 36 12.99 6.90 -5.50
CA VAL A 36 13.02 5.72 -4.64
C VAL A 36 14.18 4.80 -5.01
N ARG A 37 14.54 4.73 -6.31
CA ARG A 37 15.62 3.88 -6.85
C ARG A 37 17.04 4.31 -6.49
N GLY A 38 17.27 5.52 -5.99
CA GLY A 38 18.61 5.99 -5.62
C GLY A 38 19.11 5.43 -4.29
N MET A 39 20.38 5.69 -3.94
CA MET A 39 20.96 5.39 -2.62
C MET A 39 20.60 6.43 -1.53
N GLN A 40 19.52 7.18 -1.72
CA GLN A 40 19.02 8.15 -0.75
C GLN A 40 17.97 7.51 0.15
N SER A 41 17.92 7.89 1.42
CA SER A 41 16.85 7.46 2.30
C SER A 41 15.55 8.17 1.92
N VAL A 42 14.45 7.42 1.88
CA VAL A 42 13.14 7.91 1.41
C VAL A 42 12.04 7.44 2.34
N ILE A 43 11.10 8.34 2.65
CA ILE A 43 9.78 7.96 3.18
C ILE A 43 8.82 7.93 1.99
N LEU A 44 8.43 6.72 1.60
CA LEU A 44 7.42 6.51 0.59
C LEU A 44 6.04 6.54 1.23
N VAL A 45 5.28 7.58 0.93
CA VAL A 45 3.96 7.83 1.49
C VAL A 45 2.89 7.59 0.45
N GLY A 46 1.78 7.00 0.88
CA GLY A 46 0.54 6.99 0.13
C GLY A 46 -0.54 6.17 0.84
N ALA A 47 -1.76 6.25 0.31
CA ALA A 47 -2.92 5.55 0.84
C ALA A 47 -2.72 4.02 0.84
N ASP A 48 -3.56 3.32 1.60
CA ASP A 48 -3.54 1.86 1.65
C ASP A 48 -3.88 1.29 0.26
N GLY A 49 -3.11 0.31 -0.21
CA GLY A 49 -3.31 -0.29 -1.54
C GLY A 49 -2.79 0.54 -2.73
N VAL A 50 -2.06 1.63 -2.49
CA VAL A 50 -1.43 2.44 -3.56
C VAL A 50 -0.26 1.72 -4.28
N GLY A 51 0.19 0.56 -3.79
CA GLY A 51 1.24 -0.24 -4.43
C GLY A 51 2.66 -0.05 -3.89
N LYS A 52 2.82 0.45 -2.66
CA LYS A 52 4.15 0.64 -2.01
C LYS A 52 4.93 -0.68 -1.93
N THR A 53 4.31 -1.74 -1.42
CA THR A 53 4.92 -3.07 -1.33
C THR A 53 5.19 -3.67 -2.71
N ALA A 54 4.30 -3.45 -3.70
CA ALA A 54 4.51 -3.92 -5.07
C ALA A 54 5.74 -3.28 -5.72
N LEU A 55 5.94 -1.98 -5.50
CA LEU A 55 7.16 -1.31 -5.95
C LEU A 55 8.40 -1.92 -5.28
N MET A 56 8.39 -2.16 -3.97
CA MET A 56 9.56 -2.72 -3.29
C MET A 56 9.85 -4.16 -3.70
N GLU A 57 8.84 -5.00 -3.87
CA GLU A 57 9.02 -6.38 -4.37
C GLU A 57 9.52 -6.39 -5.82
N TYR A 58 9.04 -5.48 -6.68
CA TYR A 58 9.58 -5.32 -8.02
C TYR A 58 11.07 -4.95 -7.98
N LEU A 59 11.46 -3.95 -7.18
CA LEU A 59 12.86 -3.54 -7.04
C LEU A 59 13.74 -4.65 -6.43
N LYS A 60 13.18 -5.43 -5.50
CA LYS A 60 13.84 -6.61 -4.93
C LYS A 60 14.11 -7.66 -6.00
N GLY A 61 13.13 -7.97 -6.84
CA GLY A 61 13.31 -8.89 -7.97
C GLY A 61 14.42 -8.44 -8.92
N GLN A 62 14.50 -7.14 -9.22
CA GLN A 62 15.59 -6.56 -10.03
C GLN A 62 16.96 -6.69 -9.35
N SER A 63 17.03 -6.45 -8.03
CA SER A 63 18.29 -6.51 -7.29
C SER A 63 18.79 -7.93 -7.04
N LEU A 64 17.89 -8.89 -6.79
CA LEU A 64 18.25 -10.29 -6.52
C LEU A 64 19.04 -10.95 -7.66
N HIS A 65 18.81 -10.52 -8.90
CA HIS A 65 19.49 -11.03 -10.08
C HIS A 65 20.68 -10.18 -10.53
N ASN A 66 20.93 -9.05 -9.89
CA ASN A 66 22.01 -8.14 -10.23
C ASN A 66 22.95 -7.97 -9.03
N PRO A 67 24.13 -8.62 -9.01
CA PRO A 67 25.07 -8.46 -7.91
C PRO A 67 25.58 -7.02 -7.76
N ALA A 68 25.50 -6.20 -8.81
CA ALA A 68 25.83 -4.78 -8.78
C ALA A 68 24.68 -3.89 -8.28
N GLY A 69 23.54 -4.47 -7.88
CA GLY A 69 22.42 -3.78 -7.26
C GLY A 69 22.62 -3.52 -5.76
N PRO A 70 21.68 -2.81 -5.11
CA PRO A 70 21.68 -2.64 -3.66
C PRO A 70 21.22 -3.91 -2.95
N LEU A 71 21.91 -4.32 -1.89
CA LEU A 71 21.46 -5.37 -1.00
C LEU A 71 20.16 -4.93 -0.31
N MET A 72 19.03 -5.53 -0.68
CA MET A 72 17.73 -5.20 -0.12
C MET A 72 17.42 -6.05 1.10
N VAL A 73 17.10 -5.38 2.20
CA VAL A 73 16.89 -5.96 3.52
C VAL A 73 15.52 -5.54 4.02
N TRP A 74 14.64 -6.50 4.25
CA TRP A 74 13.32 -6.23 4.79
C TRP A 74 13.39 -6.17 6.30
N TRP A 75 13.01 -5.04 6.87
CA TRP A 75 12.96 -4.85 8.31
C TRP A 75 11.53 -4.54 8.73
N ARG A 76 11.01 -5.33 9.67
CA ARG A 76 9.70 -5.14 10.28
C ARG A 76 9.93 -4.74 11.74
N PRO A 77 9.84 -3.44 12.08
CA PRO A 77 10.09 -2.99 13.45
C PRO A 77 9.10 -3.63 14.42
N VAL A 78 9.62 -4.12 15.54
CA VAL A 78 8.80 -4.57 16.68
C VAL A 78 8.56 -3.36 17.59
N PRO A 79 7.29 -3.01 17.89
CA PRO A 79 6.99 -1.89 18.78
C PRO A 79 7.50 -2.17 20.19
N LEU A 80 8.20 -1.20 20.77
CA LEU A 80 8.60 -1.21 22.18
C LEU A 80 7.49 -0.58 23.05
N PRO A 81 7.16 -1.14 24.22
CA PRO A 81 6.25 -0.50 25.16
C PRO A 81 6.92 0.75 25.75
N ALA A 82 6.24 1.91 25.66
CA ALA A 82 6.75 3.21 26.14
C ALA A 82 8.18 3.55 25.64
N PRO A 83 8.39 3.65 24.31
CA PRO A 83 9.72 3.78 23.74
C PRO A 83 10.37 5.11 24.12
N ASP A 84 11.55 5.07 24.76
CA ASP A 84 12.44 6.23 24.83
C ASP A 84 13.36 6.31 23.61
N ALA A 85 13.98 7.48 23.41
CA ALA A 85 14.78 7.74 22.21
C ALA A 85 16.02 6.86 22.10
N LEU A 86 16.71 6.57 23.20
CA LEU A 86 17.93 5.78 23.19
C LEU A 86 17.63 4.30 22.91
N GLN A 87 16.61 3.75 23.58
CA GLN A 87 16.16 2.37 23.34
C GLN A 87 15.67 2.17 21.91
N SER A 88 14.90 3.13 21.38
CA SER A 88 14.40 3.09 20.00
C SER A 88 15.53 2.99 18.99
N VAL A 89 16.60 3.77 19.19
CA VAL A 89 17.76 3.82 18.30
C VAL A 89 18.62 2.57 18.44
N ASN A 90 18.91 2.13 19.66
CA ASN A 90 19.74 0.95 19.90
C ASN A 90 19.06 -0.32 19.38
N GLY A 91 17.76 -0.48 19.66
CA GLY A 91 16.97 -1.60 19.15
C GLY A 91 16.92 -1.63 17.61
N PHE A 92 16.81 -0.47 16.96
CA PHE A 92 16.95 -0.40 15.50
C PHE A 92 18.34 -0.86 15.04
N ARG A 93 19.41 -0.37 15.67
CA ARG A 93 20.78 -0.68 15.24
C ARG A 93 21.06 -2.17 15.31
N GLU A 94 20.69 -2.81 16.42
CA GLU A 94 20.84 -4.26 16.62
C GLU A 94 20.08 -5.04 15.54
N GLN A 95 18.80 -4.72 15.35
CA GLN A 95 17.96 -5.40 14.35
C GLN A 95 18.45 -5.14 12.92
N ALA A 96 18.85 -3.91 12.59
CA ALA A 96 19.34 -3.58 11.25
C ALA A 96 20.64 -4.31 10.93
N PHE A 97 21.59 -4.39 11.87
CA PHE A 97 22.81 -5.18 11.66
C PHE A 97 22.52 -6.66 11.52
N GLN A 98 21.65 -7.22 12.35
CA GLN A 98 21.25 -8.62 12.24
C GLN A 98 20.63 -8.92 10.87
N GLU A 99 19.61 -8.17 10.47
CA GLU A 99 18.90 -8.40 9.20
C GLU A 99 19.81 -8.14 7.98
N THR A 100 20.68 -7.13 8.05
CA THR A 100 21.62 -6.84 6.96
C THR A 100 22.72 -7.90 6.84
N SER A 101 23.22 -8.44 7.95
CA SER A 101 24.18 -9.54 7.93
C SER A 101 23.54 -10.83 7.39
N ILE A 102 22.31 -11.15 7.77
CA ILE A 102 21.53 -12.28 7.22
C ILE A 102 21.40 -12.14 5.71
N ALA A 103 20.94 -10.98 5.23
CA ALA A 103 20.76 -10.73 3.81
C ALA A 103 22.10 -10.77 3.05
N ALA A 104 23.18 -10.27 3.63
CA ALA A 104 24.50 -10.30 3.03
C ALA A 104 25.06 -11.73 2.92
N LEU A 105 24.79 -12.59 3.91
CA LEU A 105 25.18 -14.00 3.86
C LEU A 105 24.40 -14.75 2.75
N ASP A 106 23.10 -14.50 2.63
CA ASP A 106 22.28 -15.05 1.55
C ASP A 106 22.76 -14.57 0.16
N TRP A 107 23.06 -13.27 0.02
CA TRP A 107 23.64 -12.70 -1.20
C TRP A 107 25.00 -13.33 -1.54
N ALA A 108 25.89 -13.48 -0.55
CA ALA A 108 27.18 -14.14 -0.72
C ALA A 108 27.03 -15.60 -1.16
N GLY A 109 25.97 -16.29 -0.73
CA GLY A 109 25.63 -17.65 -1.15
C GLY A 109 25.33 -17.75 -2.64
N ARG A 110 24.67 -16.73 -3.19
CA ARG A 110 24.38 -16.62 -4.64
C ARG A 110 25.60 -16.18 -5.45
N PHE A 111 26.49 -15.38 -4.88
CA PHE A 111 27.65 -14.82 -5.57
C PHE A 111 28.99 -15.08 -4.86
N PRO A 112 29.35 -16.34 -4.57
CA PRO A 112 30.52 -16.66 -3.74
C PRO A 112 31.85 -16.26 -4.40
N HIS A 113 31.89 -16.21 -5.74
CA HIS A 113 33.06 -15.76 -6.49
C HIS A 113 33.41 -14.29 -6.22
N LEU A 114 32.41 -13.43 -6.00
CA LEU A 114 32.64 -12.02 -5.70
C LEU A 114 33.26 -11.84 -4.31
N VAL A 115 32.79 -12.59 -3.33
CA VAL A 115 33.39 -12.63 -1.99
C VAL A 115 34.85 -13.08 -2.07
N LYS A 116 35.13 -14.15 -2.83
CA LYS A 116 36.48 -14.69 -3.00
C LYS A 116 37.44 -13.72 -3.70
N GLN A 117 36.96 -12.92 -4.66
CA GLN A 117 37.76 -11.95 -5.41
C GLN A 117 37.94 -10.61 -4.70
N ALA A 118 37.13 -10.33 -3.68
CA ALA A 118 37.19 -9.06 -2.97
C ALA A 118 38.53 -8.86 -2.23
N PRO A 119 38.94 -7.61 -2.01
CA PRO A 119 40.13 -7.30 -1.22
C PRO A 119 40.09 -7.93 0.17
N GLN A 120 41.25 -8.29 0.72
CA GLN A 120 41.35 -8.95 2.04
C GLN A 120 40.67 -8.16 3.17
N TYR A 121 40.76 -6.83 3.17
CA TYR A 121 40.09 -6.01 4.19
C TYR A 121 38.56 -6.19 4.13
N ALA A 122 37.98 -6.26 2.93
CA ALA A 122 36.55 -6.42 2.73
C ALA A 122 36.08 -7.81 3.16
N GLN A 123 36.84 -8.85 2.82
CA GLN A 123 36.58 -10.21 3.29
C GLN A 123 36.60 -10.30 4.81
N ARG A 124 37.62 -9.73 5.47
CA ARG A 124 37.76 -9.75 6.93
C ARG A 124 36.62 -8.99 7.62
N SER A 125 36.34 -7.76 7.18
CA SER A 125 35.22 -6.97 7.71
C SER A 125 33.88 -7.68 7.51
N TRP A 126 33.70 -8.34 6.36
CA TRP A 126 32.48 -9.08 6.10
C TRP A 126 32.30 -10.25 7.06
N VAL A 127 33.32 -11.10 7.22
CA VAL A 127 33.30 -12.22 8.17
C VAL A 127 33.04 -11.73 9.60
N ALA A 128 33.72 -10.66 10.02
CA ALA A 128 33.55 -10.11 11.37
C ALA A 128 32.10 -9.66 11.64
N CYS A 129 31.44 -9.00 10.68
CA CYS A 129 30.02 -8.62 10.79
C CYS A 129 29.06 -9.82 10.75
N VAL A 130 29.32 -10.79 9.89
CA VAL A 130 28.51 -12.02 9.79
C VAL A 130 28.56 -12.78 11.12
N ASP A 131 29.75 -12.92 11.71
CA ASP A 131 29.94 -13.65 12.97
C ASP A 131 29.43 -12.89 14.19
N ALA A 132 29.50 -11.55 14.17
CA ALA A 132 29.02 -10.72 15.27
C ALA A 132 27.48 -10.64 15.35
N PHE A 133 26.78 -10.62 14.20
CA PHE A 133 25.38 -10.20 14.15
C PHE A 133 24.39 -11.27 13.69
N ILE A 134 24.83 -12.42 13.17
CA ILE A 134 23.92 -13.51 12.78
C ILE A 134 23.84 -14.55 13.90
N PRO A 135 22.63 -14.89 14.40
CA PRO A 135 22.46 -15.99 15.34
C PRO A 135 22.99 -17.32 14.77
N PRO A 136 23.72 -18.16 15.55
CA PRO A 136 24.36 -19.37 15.05
C PRO A 136 23.43 -20.31 14.27
N PHE A 137 22.22 -20.55 14.79
CA PHE A 137 21.21 -21.39 14.13
C PHE A 137 20.81 -20.86 12.73
N GLN A 138 20.63 -19.55 12.58
CA GLN A 138 20.27 -18.95 11.30
C GLN A 138 21.44 -19.01 10.31
N GLN A 139 22.66 -18.80 10.80
CA GLN A 139 23.87 -18.92 10.01
C GLN A 139 24.03 -20.35 9.49
N GLU A 140 23.90 -21.37 10.35
CA GLU A 140 24.00 -22.77 9.96
C GLU A 140 22.97 -23.16 8.91
N ARG A 141 21.72 -22.69 9.06
CA ARG A 141 20.64 -22.91 8.09
C ARG A 141 21.01 -22.35 6.70
N LEU A 142 21.46 -21.10 6.64
CA LEU A 142 21.87 -20.48 5.37
C LEU A 142 23.09 -21.17 4.75
N LEU A 143 24.08 -21.54 5.56
CA LEU A 143 25.26 -22.25 5.08
C LEU A 143 24.98 -23.68 4.62
N TYR A 144 23.88 -24.30 5.09
CA TYR A 144 23.41 -25.57 4.56
C TYR A 144 22.86 -25.43 3.13
N GLU A 145 22.17 -24.32 2.84
CA GLU A 145 21.65 -24.01 1.50
C GLU A 145 22.78 -23.68 0.50
N TYR A 146 23.93 -23.18 0.97
CA TYR A 146 25.06 -22.75 0.15
C TYR A 146 26.40 -23.44 0.52
N PRO A 147 26.63 -24.70 0.12
CA PRO A 147 27.84 -25.46 0.50
C PRO A 147 29.16 -24.79 0.09
N VAL A 148 29.23 -24.17 -1.09
CA VAL A 148 30.42 -23.45 -1.58
C VAL A 148 30.75 -22.25 -0.68
N LEU A 149 29.72 -21.56 -0.18
CA LEU A 149 29.93 -20.44 0.75
C LEU A 149 30.41 -20.94 2.11
N ARG A 150 29.92 -22.10 2.58
CA ARG A 150 30.36 -22.70 3.85
C ARG A 150 31.87 -22.96 3.86
N GLU A 151 32.40 -23.56 2.80
CA GLU A 151 33.84 -23.80 2.66
C GLU A 151 34.61 -22.48 2.62
N LEU A 152 34.18 -21.53 1.78
CA LEU A 152 34.80 -20.22 1.67
C LEU A 152 34.81 -19.47 3.01
N LEU A 153 33.69 -19.45 3.73
CA LEU A 153 33.57 -18.76 5.01
C LEU A 153 34.47 -19.41 6.08
N SER A 154 34.59 -20.74 6.08
CA SER A 154 35.52 -21.45 6.96
C SER A 154 36.97 -21.03 6.71
N ASP A 155 37.38 -20.98 5.44
CA ASP A 155 38.72 -20.56 5.04
C ASP A 155 39.00 -19.10 5.42
N LEU A 156 38.01 -18.21 5.25
CA LEU A 156 38.14 -16.80 5.59
C LEU A 156 38.19 -16.58 7.10
N ARG A 157 37.37 -17.29 7.88
CA ARG A 157 37.40 -17.24 9.36
C ARG A 157 38.76 -17.61 9.93
N ALA A 158 39.43 -18.62 9.36
CA ALA A 158 40.78 -19.01 9.78
C ALA A 158 41.83 -17.89 9.61
N ARG A 159 41.52 -16.84 8.83
CA ARG A 159 42.40 -15.70 8.56
C ARG A 159 42.02 -14.44 9.35
N VAL A 160 40.88 -14.45 10.03
CA VAL A 160 40.41 -13.32 10.84
C VAL A 160 40.81 -13.55 12.30
N ASP A 161 41.68 -12.69 12.81
CA ASP A 161 42.08 -12.72 14.22
C ASP A 161 40.97 -12.20 15.14
N GLN A 162 40.89 -12.76 16.36
CA GLN A 162 39.87 -12.45 17.37
C GLN A 162 39.87 -10.97 17.77
N THR A 163 41.04 -10.33 17.84
CA THR A 163 41.16 -8.90 18.15
C THR A 163 40.47 -8.03 17.09
N PHE A 164 40.53 -8.44 15.81
CA PHE A 164 39.83 -7.73 14.75
C PHE A 164 38.31 -7.93 14.87
N SER A 165 37.84 -9.17 15.10
CA SER A 165 36.41 -9.46 15.27
C SER A 165 35.79 -8.71 16.45
N ALA A 166 36.55 -8.51 17.54
CA ALA A 166 36.08 -7.76 18.71
C ALA A 166 35.67 -6.31 18.37
N LEU A 167 36.29 -5.68 17.36
CA LEU A 167 35.94 -4.33 16.91
C LEU A 167 34.53 -4.23 16.31
N PHE A 168 33.96 -5.37 15.89
CA PHE A 168 32.66 -5.45 15.23
C PHE A 168 31.55 -5.93 16.19
N SER A 169 31.87 -6.21 17.46
CA SER A 169 30.92 -6.74 18.44
C SER A 169 29.83 -5.76 18.85
N ILE A 170 30.02 -4.46 18.61
CA ILE A 170 29.09 -3.40 19.00
C ILE A 170 28.59 -2.68 17.74
N PRO A 171 27.27 -2.55 17.55
CA PRO A 171 26.69 -1.89 16.38
C PRO A 171 26.92 -0.37 16.41
N SER A 172 28.03 0.08 15.81
CA SER A 172 28.44 1.50 15.73
C SER A 172 28.41 2.05 14.31
N LEU A 173 28.55 3.37 14.15
CA LEU A 173 28.63 4.01 12.83
C LEU A 173 29.90 3.62 12.07
N ASP A 174 31.02 3.43 12.76
CA ASP A 174 32.27 3.00 12.14
C ASP A 174 32.19 1.55 11.64
N VAL A 175 31.53 0.69 12.43
CA VAL A 175 31.20 -0.67 12.01
C VAL A 175 30.29 -0.67 10.78
N LEU A 176 29.28 0.21 10.75
CA LEU A 176 28.39 0.35 9.59
C LEU A 176 29.17 0.79 8.35
N ARG A 177 30.05 1.78 8.49
CA ARG A 177 30.88 2.27 7.39
C ARG A 177 31.78 1.15 6.85
N ALA A 178 32.51 0.47 7.72
CA ALA A 178 33.39 -0.63 7.34
C ALA A 178 32.61 -1.78 6.67
N TRP A 179 31.41 -2.07 7.16
CA TRP A 179 30.50 -3.07 6.58
C TRP A 179 30.03 -2.68 5.17
N VAL A 180 29.53 -1.46 4.99
CA VAL A 180 29.06 -0.96 3.69
C VAL A 180 30.21 -0.90 2.70
N ASP A 181 31.39 -0.43 3.11
CA ASP A 181 32.57 -0.38 2.25
C ASP A 181 33.04 -1.78 1.83
N ALA A 182 32.94 -2.77 2.72
CA ALA A 182 33.22 -4.17 2.40
C ALA A 182 32.22 -4.72 1.37
N LEU A 183 30.92 -4.50 1.56
CA LEU A 183 29.87 -4.89 0.60
C LEU A 183 30.10 -4.26 -0.78
N ARG A 184 30.48 -2.99 -0.81
CA ARG A 184 30.79 -2.28 -2.08
C ARG A 184 32.04 -2.82 -2.76
N ALA A 185 33.07 -3.14 -2.00
CA ALA A 185 34.28 -3.78 -2.54
C ALA A 185 34.03 -5.21 -3.05
N MET A 186 32.99 -5.88 -2.55
CA MET A 186 32.49 -7.15 -3.09
C MET A 186 31.57 -6.98 -4.31
N GLY A 187 31.27 -5.75 -4.73
CA GLY A 187 30.50 -5.46 -5.94
C GLY A 187 29.07 -4.97 -5.71
N CYS A 188 28.56 -4.95 -4.47
CA CYS A 188 27.24 -4.38 -4.18
C CYS A 188 27.22 -2.86 -4.40
N LEU A 189 26.09 -2.30 -4.84
CA LEU A 189 25.94 -0.83 -4.88
C LEU A 189 25.95 -0.20 -3.47
N GLY A 190 25.37 -0.93 -2.52
CA GLY A 190 25.15 -0.51 -1.14
C GLY A 190 24.05 -1.34 -0.49
N VAL A 191 23.43 -0.82 0.57
CA VAL A 191 22.40 -1.50 1.36
C VAL A 191 21.13 -0.66 1.42
N TRP A 192 19.99 -1.28 1.15
CA TRP A 192 18.66 -0.72 1.37
C TRP A 192 17.96 -1.46 2.49
N VAL A 193 17.67 -0.77 3.58
CA VAL A 193 16.78 -1.27 4.64
C VAL A 193 15.36 -0.80 4.32
N VAL A 194 14.53 -1.72 3.87
CA VAL A 194 13.12 -1.47 3.55
C VAL A 194 12.29 -1.70 4.81
N VAL A 195 11.61 -0.64 5.26
CA VAL A 195 10.73 -0.68 6.42
C VAL A 195 9.30 -0.84 5.92
N ASP A 196 8.67 -1.97 6.21
CA ASP A 196 7.31 -2.28 5.76
C ASP A 196 6.44 -2.81 6.91
N GLY A 197 5.12 -2.88 6.69
CA GLY A 197 4.15 -3.41 7.65
C GLY A 197 3.69 -2.40 8.69
N LEU A 198 4.02 -1.11 8.54
CA LEU A 198 3.53 -0.04 9.42
C LEU A 198 1.98 0.09 9.39
N GLU A 199 1.33 -0.45 8.36
CA GLU A 199 -0.13 -0.41 8.17
C GLU A 199 -0.90 -1.41 9.04
N MET A 200 -0.25 -2.54 9.41
CA MET A 200 -0.88 -3.65 10.15
C MET A 200 -1.16 -3.32 11.62
N TRP A 201 -0.65 -2.20 12.11
CA TRP A 201 -0.84 -1.73 13.48
C TRP A 201 -1.99 -0.72 13.47
N GLN A 202 -3.20 -1.19 13.73
CA GLN A 202 -4.40 -0.37 13.96
C GLN A 202 -4.79 -0.33 15.46
N SER A 203 -3.92 -0.85 16.32
CA SER A 203 -4.06 -0.92 17.79
C SER A 203 -3.30 0.23 18.47
N PRO A 204 -3.45 0.44 19.80
CA PRO A 204 -2.61 1.37 20.58
C PRO A 204 -1.09 1.17 20.41
N GLU A 205 -0.65 -0.02 19.99
CA GLU A 205 0.75 -0.34 19.66
C GLU A 205 1.25 0.45 18.43
N SER A 206 0.32 0.90 17.56
CA SER A 206 0.58 1.82 16.45
C SER A 206 1.19 3.14 16.92
N ASP A 207 0.74 3.67 18.05
CA ASP A 207 1.22 4.96 18.57
C ASP A 207 2.63 4.80 19.14
N ALA A 208 2.91 3.69 19.83
CA ALA A 208 4.25 3.38 20.31
C ALA A 208 5.24 3.24 19.14
N LEU A 209 4.88 2.51 18.09
CA LEU A 209 5.71 2.38 16.90
C LEU A 209 5.94 3.72 16.21
N LEU A 210 4.90 4.56 16.11
CA LEU A 210 5.02 5.88 15.51
C LEU A 210 5.97 6.79 16.31
N VAL A 211 5.94 6.72 17.64
CA VAL A 211 6.88 7.40 18.52
C VAL A 211 8.30 6.86 18.35
N GLN A 212 8.48 5.55 18.28
CA GLN A 212 9.78 4.91 18.03
C GLN A 212 10.37 5.34 16.68
N MET A 213 9.56 5.35 15.62
CA MET A 213 9.96 5.83 14.29
C MET A 213 10.29 7.32 14.32
N LYS A 214 9.54 8.14 15.07
CA LYS A 214 9.86 9.55 15.27
C LYS A 214 11.22 9.74 15.94
N HIS A 215 11.52 8.98 17.00
CA HIS A 215 12.83 9.00 17.66
C HIS A 215 13.96 8.61 16.71
N LEU A 216 13.74 7.55 15.92
CA LEU A 216 14.68 7.07 14.91
C LEU A 216 15.00 8.14 13.86
N LEU A 217 13.97 8.76 13.29
CA LEU A 217 14.12 9.82 12.29
C LEU A 217 14.79 11.08 12.84
N SER A 218 14.58 11.39 14.13
CA SER A 218 15.09 12.60 14.77
C SER A 218 16.57 12.53 15.15
N SER A 219 17.15 11.33 15.27
CA SER A 219 18.41 11.11 16.00
C SER A 219 19.59 10.62 15.15
N MET A 220 19.37 10.15 13.91
CA MET A 220 20.38 9.30 13.27
C MET A 220 21.26 9.97 12.21
N VAL A 221 22.56 9.97 12.49
CA VAL A 221 23.69 10.22 11.57
C VAL A 221 23.83 9.07 10.55
N TRP A 222 23.28 7.89 10.84
CA TRP A 222 23.33 6.73 9.95
C TRP A 222 22.69 6.97 8.58
N PHE A 223 21.72 7.89 8.49
CA PHE A 223 21.10 8.26 7.21
C PHE A 223 22.01 9.06 6.29
N GLU A 224 23.15 9.54 6.80
CA GLU A 224 24.18 10.25 6.02
C GLU A 224 25.26 9.30 5.51
N GLN A 225 25.27 8.03 5.95
CA GLN A 225 26.29 7.08 5.54
C GLN A 225 26.12 6.73 4.05
N ALA A 226 27.13 7.09 3.25
CA ALA A 226 27.16 6.77 1.84
C ALA A 226 27.07 5.24 1.64
N GLY A 227 26.19 4.81 0.74
CA GLY A 227 25.97 3.39 0.47
C GLY A 227 24.98 2.71 1.43
N PHE A 228 24.34 3.43 2.36
CA PHE A 228 23.28 2.92 3.23
C PHE A 228 22.04 3.79 3.13
N ALA A 229 20.87 3.19 2.86
CA ALA A 229 19.62 3.92 2.71
C ALA A 229 18.45 3.20 3.38
N LEU A 230 17.54 3.96 4.00
CA LEU A 230 16.25 3.45 4.44
C LEU A 230 15.16 3.75 3.42
N LYS A 231 14.31 2.77 3.14
CA LYS A 231 13.09 2.91 2.32
C LYS A 231 11.89 2.66 3.20
N ILE A 232 11.32 3.71 3.79
CA ILE A 232 10.24 3.59 4.77
C ILE A 232 8.90 3.65 4.04
N LEU A 233 8.14 2.56 4.06
CA LEU A 233 6.80 2.49 3.49
C LEU A 233 5.79 2.93 4.55
N ALA A 234 5.36 4.19 4.47
CA ALA A 234 4.48 4.79 5.47
C ALA A 234 3.04 4.92 4.94
N PRO A 235 2.02 4.60 5.77
CA PRO A 235 0.65 4.95 5.45
C PRO A 235 0.48 6.47 5.51
N GLU A 236 -0.45 7.00 4.70
CA GLU A 236 -0.72 8.45 4.61
C GLU A 236 -0.99 9.11 5.98
N ARG A 237 -1.67 8.39 6.89
CA ARG A 237 -1.94 8.88 8.26
C ARG A 237 -0.68 9.21 9.07
N PHE A 238 0.45 8.54 8.80
CA PHE A 238 1.71 8.78 9.51
C PHE A 238 2.55 9.90 8.88
N GLN A 239 2.19 10.36 7.68
CA GLN A 239 2.96 11.35 6.93
C GLN A 239 3.29 12.58 7.78
N LYS A 240 2.29 13.23 8.36
CA LYS A 240 2.50 14.48 9.12
C LYS A 240 3.48 14.28 10.28
N VAL A 241 3.32 13.18 11.02
CA VAL A 241 4.15 12.89 12.20
C VAL A 241 5.59 12.56 11.79
N LEU A 242 5.78 11.67 10.81
CA LEU A 242 7.12 11.27 10.36
C LEU A 242 7.86 12.43 9.68
N LEU A 243 7.17 13.22 8.86
CA LEU A 243 7.79 14.40 8.23
C LEU A 243 8.15 15.48 9.25
N SER A 244 7.36 15.66 10.32
CA SER A 244 7.71 16.58 11.40
C SER A 244 8.98 16.18 12.17
N ALA A 245 9.35 14.90 12.12
CA ALA A 245 10.58 14.37 12.74
C ALA A 245 11.83 14.69 11.92
N ILE A 246 11.65 14.97 10.62
CA ILE A 246 12.75 15.31 9.70
C ILE A 246 12.98 16.81 9.75
N LYS A 247 14.16 17.22 10.20
CA LYS A 247 14.56 18.63 10.16
C LYS A 247 14.71 19.09 8.69
N PRO A 248 14.03 20.16 8.25
CA PRO A 248 14.07 20.62 6.85
C PRO A 248 15.47 20.95 6.32
N GLU A 249 16.35 21.38 7.23
CA GLU A 249 17.76 21.71 6.95
C GLU A 249 18.59 20.47 6.60
N ASN A 250 18.14 19.29 7.03
CA ASN A 250 18.81 18.01 6.83
C ASN A 250 18.11 17.25 5.70
N LYS A 251 18.62 17.40 4.45
CA LYS A 251 18.17 16.62 3.26
C LYS A 251 18.45 15.10 3.35
N ARG A 252 18.59 14.54 4.56
CA ARG A 252 18.95 13.15 4.86
C ARG A 252 17.91 12.15 4.37
N ILE A 253 16.64 12.53 4.47
CA ILE A 253 15.52 11.69 4.09
C ILE A 253 14.55 12.51 3.25
N GLN A 254 14.23 12.00 2.06
CA GLN A 254 13.31 12.69 1.16
C GLN A 254 11.91 12.08 1.23
N PRO A 255 10.86 12.91 1.34
CA PRO A 255 9.51 12.43 1.11
C PRO A 255 9.34 12.08 -0.37
N ALA A 256 8.78 10.91 -0.65
CA ALA A 256 8.27 10.55 -1.96
C ALA A 256 6.79 10.17 -1.81
N MET A 257 5.93 10.82 -2.59
CA MET A 257 4.53 10.42 -2.68
C MET A 257 4.39 9.42 -3.82
N LEU A 258 3.74 8.29 -3.55
CA LEU A 258 3.37 7.37 -4.62
C LEU A 258 2.08 7.87 -5.28
N ILE A 259 2.20 8.39 -6.49
CA ILE A 259 1.09 8.99 -7.25
C ILE A 259 0.90 8.20 -8.54
N TRP A 260 -0.35 8.09 -8.96
CA TRP A 260 -0.76 7.42 -10.18
C TRP A 260 -1.56 8.37 -11.05
N SER A 261 -1.19 8.52 -12.32
CA SER A 261 -2.05 9.12 -13.32
C SER A 261 -3.07 8.12 -13.87
N VAL A 262 -4.11 8.64 -14.49
CA VAL A 262 -5.14 7.81 -15.14
C VAL A 262 -4.53 6.92 -16.21
N GLU A 263 -3.55 7.44 -16.95
CA GLU A 263 -2.81 6.74 -18.00
C GLU A 263 -2.06 5.54 -17.42
N LYS A 264 -1.37 5.72 -16.28
CA LYS A 264 -0.68 4.63 -15.58
C LYS A 264 -1.63 3.59 -14.99
N LEU A 265 -2.78 4.02 -14.46
CA LEU A 265 -3.79 3.09 -13.94
C LEU A 265 -4.44 2.28 -15.06
N LYS A 266 -4.70 2.91 -16.21
CA LYS A 266 -5.14 2.22 -17.43
C LYS A 266 -4.09 1.19 -17.88
N GLU A 267 -2.82 1.59 -17.94
CA GLU A 267 -1.70 0.71 -18.30
C GLU A 267 -1.62 -0.52 -17.39
N ILE A 268 -1.82 -0.37 -16.06
CA ILE A 268 -1.85 -1.50 -15.13
C ILE A 268 -2.92 -2.53 -15.51
N VAL A 269 -4.13 -2.06 -15.81
CA VAL A 269 -5.23 -2.93 -16.20
C VAL A 269 -4.91 -3.64 -17.51
N GLU A 270 -4.45 -2.90 -18.52
CA GLU A 270 -4.15 -3.43 -19.86
C GLU A 270 -2.98 -4.41 -19.85
N CYS A 271 -1.94 -4.19 -19.05
CA CYS A 271 -0.86 -5.16 -18.84
C CYS A 271 -1.38 -6.50 -18.28
N ARG A 272 -2.34 -6.47 -17.34
CA ARG A 272 -2.95 -7.70 -16.81
C ARG A 272 -3.90 -8.35 -17.81
N LEU A 273 -4.61 -7.56 -18.62
CA LEU A 273 -5.42 -8.08 -19.73
C LEU A 273 -4.57 -8.77 -20.79
N HIS A 274 -3.42 -8.19 -21.13
CA HIS A 274 -2.44 -8.79 -22.05
C HIS A 274 -2.05 -10.18 -21.58
N TRP A 275 -1.71 -10.27 -20.29
CA TRP A 275 -1.33 -11.53 -19.68
C TRP A 275 -2.44 -12.59 -19.70
N ILE A 276 -3.69 -12.23 -19.40
CA ILE A 276 -4.82 -13.18 -19.38
C ILE A 276 -5.25 -13.59 -20.79
N THR A 277 -5.33 -12.63 -21.70
CA THR A 277 -5.95 -12.86 -23.02
C THR A 277 -4.95 -13.38 -24.05
N GLY A 278 -3.64 -13.19 -23.82
CA GLY A 278 -2.58 -13.52 -24.77
C GLY A 278 -2.62 -12.70 -26.07
N LYS A 279 -3.49 -11.68 -26.16
CA LYS A 279 -3.61 -10.81 -27.33
C LYS A 279 -2.45 -9.81 -27.36
N PRO A 280 -1.94 -9.42 -28.53
CA PRO A 280 -0.73 -8.59 -28.61
C PRO A 280 -0.87 -7.21 -27.93
N GLU A 281 -2.04 -6.58 -27.88
CA GLU A 281 -2.24 -5.27 -27.23
C GLU A 281 -3.72 -5.09 -26.79
N PRO A 282 -4.22 -5.78 -25.76
CA PRO A 282 -5.60 -5.61 -25.34
C PRO A 282 -5.75 -4.28 -24.60
N THR A 283 -6.63 -3.46 -25.13
CA THR A 283 -7.08 -2.24 -24.46
C THR A 283 -8.35 -2.50 -23.64
N LEU A 284 -8.78 -1.53 -22.84
CA LEU A 284 -10.09 -1.58 -22.16
C LEU A 284 -11.27 -1.80 -23.14
N GLU A 285 -11.15 -1.33 -24.38
CA GLU A 285 -12.12 -1.53 -25.46
C GLU A 285 -12.22 -2.99 -25.91
N THR A 286 -11.20 -3.81 -25.59
CA THR A 286 -11.27 -5.27 -25.76
C THR A 286 -12.33 -5.87 -24.84
N LEU A 287 -12.53 -5.29 -23.65
CA LEU A 287 -13.53 -5.76 -22.69
C LEU A 287 -14.91 -5.18 -23.00
N VAL A 288 -15.02 -3.85 -23.14
CA VAL A 288 -16.29 -3.15 -23.34
C VAL A 288 -16.13 -2.06 -24.38
N GLN A 289 -17.03 -2.04 -25.36
CA GLN A 289 -17.05 -1.08 -26.45
C GLN A 289 -17.26 0.38 -25.98
N ASP A 290 -16.98 1.32 -26.87
CA ASP A 290 -17.30 2.74 -26.76
C ASP A 290 -16.71 3.47 -25.54
N GLY A 291 -15.58 2.99 -25.01
CA GLY A 291 -14.88 3.63 -23.88
C GLY A 291 -15.68 3.63 -22.56
N PHE A 292 -16.76 2.84 -22.48
CA PHE A 292 -17.64 2.78 -21.32
C PHE A 292 -16.85 2.44 -20.04
N LEU A 293 -16.01 1.40 -20.11
CA LEU A 293 -15.26 0.94 -18.95
C LEU A 293 -14.27 2.00 -18.46
N LEU A 294 -13.56 2.69 -19.35
CA LEU A 294 -12.66 3.77 -18.95
C LEU A 294 -13.42 4.90 -18.23
N THR A 295 -14.63 5.22 -18.68
CA THR A 295 -15.49 6.23 -18.03
C THR A 295 -15.86 5.78 -16.62
N VAL A 296 -16.27 4.53 -16.44
CA VAL A 296 -16.57 3.93 -15.13
C VAL A 296 -15.35 3.95 -14.22
N LEU A 297 -14.17 3.57 -14.73
CA LEU A 297 -12.93 3.53 -13.93
C LEU A 297 -12.46 4.93 -13.50
N LYS A 298 -12.54 5.93 -14.38
CA LYS A 298 -12.28 7.34 -14.01
C LYS A 298 -13.24 7.83 -12.93
N GLN A 299 -14.51 7.42 -13.00
CA GLN A 299 -15.54 7.88 -12.08
C GLN A 299 -15.45 7.20 -10.70
N TYR A 300 -15.22 5.88 -10.65
CA TYR A 300 -15.31 5.10 -9.41
C TYR A 300 -14.00 4.47 -8.93
N GLY A 301 -12.98 4.36 -9.80
CA GLY A 301 -11.72 3.66 -9.50
C GLY A 301 -10.74 4.46 -8.64
N GLY A 302 -10.98 5.75 -8.44
CA GLY A 302 -10.06 6.65 -7.73
C GLY A 302 -8.67 6.68 -8.37
N MET A 303 -7.69 7.10 -7.57
CA MET A 303 -6.27 7.20 -7.97
C MET A 303 -5.44 6.06 -7.37
N LEU A 304 -6.02 4.86 -7.31
CA LEU A 304 -5.42 3.67 -6.70
C LEU A 304 -5.48 2.49 -7.68
N PRO A 305 -4.38 1.75 -7.89
CA PRO A 305 -4.39 0.53 -8.72
C PRO A 305 -5.48 -0.47 -8.29
N ARG A 306 -5.74 -0.53 -6.98
CA ARG A 306 -6.79 -1.39 -6.42
C ARG A 306 -8.18 -1.07 -6.89
N GLY A 307 -8.53 0.21 -6.95
CA GLY A 307 -9.86 0.55 -7.42
C GLY A 307 -10.09 0.20 -8.87
N TRP A 308 -9.04 0.33 -9.69
CA TRP A 308 -9.12 0.01 -11.11
C TRP A 308 -9.24 -1.50 -11.36
N LEU A 309 -8.45 -2.30 -10.66
CA LEU A 309 -8.46 -3.76 -10.83
C LEU A 309 -9.74 -4.41 -10.28
N ASP A 310 -10.17 -4.02 -9.08
CA ASP A 310 -11.39 -4.57 -8.47
C ASP A 310 -12.64 -4.25 -9.31
N LEU A 311 -12.75 -3.04 -9.85
CA LEU A 311 -13.87 -2.64 -10.71
C LEU A 311 -13.83 -3.29 -12.10
N THR A 312 -12.65 -3.65 -12.58
CA THR A 312 -12.50 -4.28 -13.90
C THR A 312 -12.82 -5.77 -13.85
N TYR A 313 -12.60 -6.44 -12.72
CA TYR A 313 -12.76 -7.89 -12.58
C TYR A 313 -14.11 -8.45 -13.11
N PRO A 314 -15.29 -7.88 -12.77
CA PRO A 314 -16.56 -8.40 -13.28
C PRO A 314 -16.67 -8.36 -14.81
N PHE A 315 -16.09 -7.34 -15.45
CA PHE A 315 -16.06 -7.19 -16.91
C PHE A 315 -15.11 -8.21 -17.55
N VAL A 316 -13.94 -8.45 -16.93
CA VAL A 316 -13.00 -9.49 -17.38
C VAL A 316 -13.67 -10.85 -17.36
N LYS A 317 -14.34 -11.19 -16.26
CA LYS A 317 -15.06 -12.46 -16.13
C LYS A 317 -16.09 -12.64 -17.25
N ALA A 318 -16.96 -11.65 -17.45
CA ALA A 318 -17.98 -11.69 -18.49
C ALA A 318 -17.37 -11.77 -19.91
N TYR A 319 -16.28 -11.04 -20.17
CA TYR A 319 -15.56 -11.12 -21.44
C TYR A 319 -14.94 -12.50 -21.67
N LEU A 320 -14.34 -13.13 -20.66
CA LEU A 320 -13.75 -14.47 -20.80
C LEU A 320 -14.80 -15.55 -21.06
N GLU A 321 -16.00 -15.38 -20.50
CA GLU A 321 -17.16 -16.24 -20.78
C GLU A 321 -17.69 -16.03 -22.21
N LYS A 322 -17.86 -14.78 -22.64
CA LYS A 322 -18.40 -14.40 -23.96
C LYS A 322 -17.39 -14.57 -25.11
N LYS A 323 -16.09 -14.45 -24.82
CA LYS A 323 -14.95 -14.45 -25.76
C LYS A 323 -15.03 -13.39 -26.87
N SER A 324 -15.80 -12.33 -26.65
CA SER A 324 -15.92 -11.18 -27.55
C SER A 324 -16.19 -9.91 -26.72
N PRO A 325 -15.89 -8.71 -27.25
CA PRO A 325 -16.17 -7.46 -26.54
C PRO A 325 -17.63 -7.34 -26.11
N LEU A 326 -17.83 -6.81 -24.91
CA LEU A 326 -19.15 -6.49 -24.37
C LEU A 326 -19.65 -5.18 -24.99
N THR A 327 -20.92 -5.14 -25.29
CA THR A 327 -21.64 -3.91 -25.66
C THR A 327 -21.80 -3.01 -24.43
N MET A 328 -22.10 -1.73 -24.66
CA MET A 328 -22.37 -0.79 -23.57
C MET A 328 -23.53 -1.26 -22.67
N ALA A 329 -24.60 -1.81 -23.25
CA ALA A 329 -25.76 -2.29 -22.50
C ALA A 329 -25.42 -3.49 -21.59
N GLU A 330 -24.59 -4.43 -22.05
CA GLU A 330 -24.06 -5.52 -21.21
C GLU A 330 -23.17 -4.96 -20.10
N GLY A 331 -22.35 -3.96 -20.41
CA GLY A 331 -21.52 -3.26 -19.42
C GLY A 331 -22.34 -2.58 -18.32
N GLU A 332 -23.45 -1.92 -18.68
CA GLU A 332 -24.39 -1.33 -17.72
C GLU A 332 -25.07 -2.38 -16.84
N GLN A 333 -25.44 -3.53 -17.41
CA GLN A 333 -26.01 -4.64 -16.64
C GLN A 333 -25.01 -5.19 -15.61
N ILE A 334 -23.74 -5.35 -15.99
CA ILE A 334 -22.67 -5.76 -15.08
C ILE A 334 -22.52 -4.74 -13.94
N LEU A 335 -22.49 -3.44 -14.26
CA LEU A 335 -22.38 -2.38 -13.25
C LEU A 335 -23.57 -2.39 -12.28
N ARG A 336 -24.79 -2.64 -12.76
CA ARG A 336 -25.98 -2.77 -11.89
C ARG A 336 -25.93 -4.02 -11.00
N LYS A 337 -25.35 -5.11 -11.50
CA LYS A 337 -25.20 -6.37 -10.73
C LYS A 337 -24.07 -6.29 -9.70
N TYR A 338 -23.00 -5.56 -10.02
CA TYR A 338 -21.82 -5.37 -9.19
C TYR A 338 -21.48 -3.88 -9.04
N PRO A 339 -22.36 -3.09 -8.39
CA PRO A 339 -22.13 -1.66 -8.30
C PRO A 339 -20.94 -1.32 -7.40
N PRO A 340 -20.21 -0.23 -7.69
CA PRO A 340 -19.19 0.30 -6.80
C PRO A 340 -19.77 0.54 -5.41
N ARG A 341 -19.14 0.04 -4.36
CA ARG A 341 -19.72 0.14 -3.01
C ARG A 341 -19.69 1.57 -2.47
N LEU A 342 -20.74 1.95 -1.74
CA LEU A 342 -20.86 3.23 -1.05
C LEU A 342 -20.27 3.14 0.36
N ARG A 343 -19.54 4.17 0.78
CA ARG A 343 -19.02 4.34 2.14
C ARG A 343 -19.03 5.80 2.54
N LEU A 344 -19.31 6.07 3.81
CA LEU A 344 -19.12 7.39 4.41
C LEU A 344 -17.88 7.40 5.31
N ASP A 345 -17.01 8.39 5.12
CA ASP A 345 -15.97 8.75 6.08
C ASP A 345 -16.56 9.83 7.01
N LEU A 346 -17.13 9.39 8.13
CA LEU A 346 -17.81 10.26 9.10
C LEU A 346 -16.84 11.26 9.76
N GLN A 347 -15.57 10.90 9.91
CA GLN A 347 -14.57 11.75 10.53
C GLN A 347 -14.19 12.92 9.61
N ARG A 348 -13.99 12.64 8.32
CA ARG A 348 -13.62 13.66 7.33
C ARG A 348 -14.81 14.28 6.59
N LYS A 349 -16.04 13.83 6.88
CA LYS A 349 -17.29 14.18 6.19
C LYS A 349 -17.19 14.01 4.68
N ARG A 350 -16.85 12.80 4.23
CA ARG A 350 -16.71 12.49 2.79
C ARG A 350 -17.58 11.32 2.38
N VAL A 351 -18.14 11.40 1.18
CA VAL A 351 -18.82 10.28 0.51
C VAL A 351 -17.81 9.61 -0.42
N ILE A 352 -17.77 8.28 -0.39
CA ILE A 352 -16.86 7.47 -1.18
C ILE A 352 -17.68 6.44 -1.94
N LEU A 353 -17.59 6.44 -3.26
CA LEU A 353 -18.23 5.45 -4.14
C LEU A 353 -17.15 4.69 -4.91
N GLY A 354 -17.11 3.38 -4.69
CA GLY A 354 -15.98 2.54 -5.06
C GLY A 354 -14.74 2.99 -4.30
N TYR A 355 -13.84 3.65 -5.02
CA TYR A 355 -12.54 4.14 -4.56
C TYR A 355 -12.34 5.65 -4.77
N SER A 356 -13.35 6.33 -5.33
CA SER A 356 -13.35 7.77 -5.56
C SER A 356 -14.04 8.51 -4.41
N VAL A 357 -13.53 9.69 -4.08
CA VAL A 357 -14.22 10.65 -3.20
C VAL A 357 -15.21 11.45 -4.05
N TRP A 358 -16.44 11.59 -3.55
CA TRP A 358 -17.51 12.32 -4.22
C TRP A 358 -17.88 13.57 -3.45
N GLU A 359 -17.96 14.67 -4.16
CA GLU A 359 -18.46 15.93 -3.64
C GLU A 359 -19.99 15.89 -3.62
N VAL A 360 -20.54 16.05 -2.42
CA VAL A 360 -21.98 16.12 -2.19
C VAL A 360 -22.29 17.42 -1.47
N SER A 361 -23.48 17.97 -1.67
CA SER A 361 -23.88 19.17 -0.95
C SER A 361 -24.01 18.88 0.56
N PRO A 362 -23.82 19.87 1.45
CA PRO A 362 -23.93 19.65 2.90
C PRO A 362 -25.26 19.02 3.32
N GLN A 363 -26.37 19.45 2.68
CA GLN A 363 -27.69 18.88 2.94
C GLN A 363 -27.79 17.42 2.48
N SER A 364 -27.27 17.08 1.30
CA SER A 364 -27.20 15.69 0.82
C SER A 364 -26.33 14.81 1.73
N TYR A 365 -25.21 15.36 2.24
CA TYR A 365 -24.37 14.66 3.20
C TYR A 365 -25.13 14.40 4.51
N ASP A 366 -25.82 15.40 5.06
CA ASP A 366 -26.60 15.23 6.30
C ASP A 366 -27.68 14.13 6.15
N LEU A 367 -28.36 14.10 5.00
CA LEU A 367 -29.32 13.05 4.66
C LEU A 367 -28.67 11.66 4.60
N LEU A 368 -27.53 11.55 3.92
CA LEU A 368 -26.77 10.30 3.82
C LEU A 368 -26.25 9.86 5.18
N GLU A 369 -25.69 10.77 5.97
CA GLU A 369 -25.17 10.49 7.32
C GLU A 369 -26.28 9.98 8.22
N TYR A 370 -27.45 10.63 8.19
CA TYR A 370 -28.60 10.15 8.96
C TYR A 370 -28.99 8.74 8.54
N LEU A 371 -29.19 8.48 7.24
CA LEU A 371 -29.54 7.16 6.69
C LEU A 371 -28.48 6.09 7.04
N TYR A 372 -27.20 6.44 6.94
CA TYR A 372 -26.07 5.54 7.19
C TYR A 372 -25.99 5.09 8.65
N ARG A 373 -26.52 5.89 9.58
CA ARG A 373 -26.55 5.58 11.02
C ARG A 373 -27.80 4.80 11.46
N GLN A 374 -28.78 4.60 10.58
CA GLN A 374 -30.01 3.90 10.95
C GLN A 374 -29.83 2.38 10.98
N PRO A 375 -30.58 1.66 11.83
CA PRO A 375 -30.72 0.21 11.72
C PRO A 375 -31.15 -0.20 10.31
N ASP A 376 -30.52 -1.24 9.77
CA ASP A 376 -30.73 -1.75 8.41
C ASP A 376 -30.55 -0.71 7.28
N PHE A 377 -29.97 0.44 7.61
CA PHE A 377 -29.78 1.58 6.72
C PHE A 377 -31.08 2.05 6.06
N SER A 378 -32.17 2.01 6.82
CA SER A 378 -33.50 2.39 6.33
C SER A 378 -34.24 3.25 7.35
N CYS A 379 -35.07 4.16 6.84
CA CYS A 379 -35.98 4.95 7.66
C CYS A 379 -37.18 5.40 6.83
N THR A 380 -38.19 5.97 7.48
CA THR A 380 -39.28 6.67 6.82
C THR A 380 -38.82 8.04 6.31
N LYS A 381 -39.52 8.58 5.30
CA LYS A 381 -39.32 9.97 4.86
C LYS A 381 -39.61 10.99 5.96
N GLU A 382 -40.55 10.68 6.86
CA GLU A 382 -40.89 11.54 7.99
C GLU A 382 -39.73 11.64 8.99
N GLU A 383 -39.13 10.50 9.37
CA GLU A 383 -37.92 10.48 10.19
C GLU A 383 -36.78 11.24 9.51
N LEU A 384 -36.59 11.01 8.21
CA LEU A 384 -35.54 11.68 7.46
C LEU A 384 -35.75 13.20 7.39
N TYR A 385 -37.00 13.66 7.29
CA TYR A 385 -37.34 15.08 7.31
C TYR A 385 -37.05 15.70 8.68
N TYR A 386 -37.68 15.18 9.73
CA TYR A 386 -37.62 15.81 11.05
C TYR A 386 -36.27 15.59 11.75
N ARG A 387 -35.73 14.38 11.68
CA ARG A 387 -34.51 14.02 12.42
C ARG A 387 -33.26 14.21 11.56
N GLY A 388 -33.36 13.96 10.25
CA GLY A 388 -32.26 14.18 9.30
C GLY A 388 -32.08 15.65 8.91
N ILE A 389 -33.12 16.29 8.34
CA ILE A 389 -33.02 17.68 7.85
C ILE A 389 -33.23 18.70 8.97
N ARG A 390 -34.34 18.59 9.72
CA ARG A 390 -34.66 19.56 10.79
C ARG A 390 -33.85 19.35 12.07
N ARG A 391 -33.15 18.19 12.18
CA ARG A 391 -32.29 17.81 13.31
C ARG A 391 -33.01 17.80 14.65
N TYR A 392 -34.30 17.48 14.67
CA TYR A 392 -35.04 17.24 15.90
C TYR A 392 -34.69 15.89 16.50
N GLU A 393 -34.75 15.80 17.83
CA GLU A 393 -34.48 14.55 18.54
C GLU A 393 -35.54 13.49 18.22
N ASN A 394 -36.81 13.92 18.20
CA ASN A 394 -37.99 13.09 17.94
C ASN A 394 -38.89 13.74 16.87
N ILE A 395 -39.77 12.94 16.26
CA ILE A 395 -40.84 13.45 15.39
C ILE A 395 -41.83 14.24 16.26
N PRO A 396 -42.12 15.51 15.93
CA PRO A 396 -43.08 16.31 16.68
C PRO A 396 -44.48 15.69 16.69
N ALA A 397 -45.23 15.86 17.78
CA ALA A 397 -46.61 15.39 17.84
C ALA A 397 -47.52 16.23 16.93
N PRO A 398 -48.52 15.62 16.26
CA PRO A 398 -49.48 16.37 15.44
C PRO A 398 -50.10 17.55 16.19
N GLY A 399 -50.03 18.75 15.60
CA GLY A 399 -50.54 19.98 16.17
C GLY A 399 -49.57 20.74 17.10
N SER A 400 -48.36 20.25 17.34
CA SER A 400 -47.31 21.05 18.01
C SER A 400 -46.81 22.17 17.09
N LYS A 401 -46.14 23.18 17.66
CA LYS A 401 -45.61 24.33 16.91
C LYS A 401 -44.57 23.93 15.87
N GLU A 402 -43.82 22.87 16.16
CA GLU A 402 -42.76 22.31 15.32
C GLU A 402 -43.27 21.25 14.33
N TRP A 403 -44.55 20.85 14.43
CA TRP A 403 -45.15 19.87 13.53
C TRP A 403 -45.66 20.53 12.26
N GLU A 404 -45.24 19.98 11.12
CA GLU A 404 -45.67 20.34 9.78
C GLU A 404 -46.48 19.17 9.16
N PRO A 405 -47.64 19.43 8.54
CA PRO A 405 -48.41 18.38 7.90
C PRO A 405 -47.65 17.79 6.69
N PRO A 406 -47.83 16.49 6.37
CA PRO A 406 -47.15 15.84 5.24
C PRO A 406 -47.28 16.57 3.90
N SER A 407 -48.38 17.30 3.66
CA SER A 407 -48.57 18.12 2.45
C SER A 407 -47.46 19.15 2.24
N ASP A 408 -46.85 19.64 3.32
CA ASP A 408 -45.95 20.79 3.30
C ASP A 408 -44.50 20.35 3.10
N TRP A 409 -44.13 19.17 3.61
CA TRP A 409 -42.76 18.68 3.58
C TRP A 409 -42.52 17.49 2.64
N TRP A 410 -43.55 16.75 2.22
CA TRP A 410 -43.35 15.54 1.39
C TRP A 410 -42.70 15.87 0.04
N GLY A 411 -43.17 16.91 -0.64
CA GLY A 411 -42.58 17.38 -1.90
C GLY A 411 -41.15 17.92 -1.73
N VAL A 412 -40.85 18.51 -0.56
CA VAL A 412 -39.50 18.94 -0.20
C VAL A 412 -38.59 17.72 -0.07
N MET A 413 -39.07 16.66 0.58
CA MET A 413 -38.31 15.40 0.71
C MET A 413 -38.08 14.70 -0.62
N ASP A 414 -39.08 14.65 -1.51
CA ASP A 414 -38.90 14.10 -2.85
C ASP A 414 -37.85 14.88 -3.65
N THR A 415 -37.87 16.21 -3.54
CA THR A 415 -36.88 17.09 -4.16
C THR A 415 -35.48 16.86 -3.58
N ALA A 416 -35.37 16.74 -2.25
CA ALA A 416 -34.11 16.53 -1.56
C ALA A 416 -33.49 15.16 -1.91
N LEU A 417 -34.30 14.10 -1.91
CA LEU A 417 -33.86 12.76 -2.34
C LEU A 417 -33.48 12.71 -3.81
N TRP A 418 -34.21 13.44 -4.68
CA TRP A 418 -33.85 13.55 -6.09
C TRP A 418 -32.51 14.26 -6.29
N ARG A 419 -32.26 15.36 -5.56
CA ARG A 419 -30.96 16.06 -5.57
C ARG A 419 -29.83 15.15 -5.10
N LEU A 420 -30.04 14.45 -3.99
CA LEU A 420 -29.07 13.48 -3.49
C LEU A 420 -28.76 12.41 -4.57
N ARG A 421 -29.78 11.83 -5.21
CA ARG A 421 -29.58 10.87 -6.30
C ARG A 421 -28.79 11.48 -7.46
N ARG A 422 -29.06 12.72 -7.86
CA ARG A 422 -28.28 13.39 -8.91
C ARG A 422 -26.81 13.56 -8.57
N GLU A 423 -26.48 13.62 -7.28
CA GLU A 423 -25.10 13.76 -6.82
C GLU A 423 -24.35 12.42 -6.76
N ILE A 424 -25.02 11.29 -6.49
CA ILE A 424 -24.33 10.00 -6.24
C ILE A 424 -24.72 8.85 -7.20
N GLU A 425 -25.79 9.00 -7.96
CA GLU A 425 -26.27 8.00 -8.92
C GLU A 425 -25.87 8.40 -10.35
N ARG A 426 -25.48 7.42 -11.17
CA ARG A 426 -25.29 7.64 -12.60
C ARG A 426 -26.61 7.88 -13.33
N ASP A 427 -27.66 7.17 -12.92
CA ASP A 427 -29.03 7.33 -13.42
C ASP A 427 -29.99 7.52 -12.24
N PRO A 428 -30.34 8.78 -11.89
CA PRO A 428 -31.25 9.08 -10.79
C PRO A 428 -32.66 8.50 -10.97
N GLY A 429 -33.07 8.22 -12.22
CA GLY A 429 -34.37 7.61 -12.53
C GLY A 429 -34.41 6.11 -12.22
N ASN A 430 -33.24 5.46 -12.20
CA ASN A 430 -33.07 4.06 -11.84
C ASN A 430 -31.96 3.90 -10.77
N PRO A 431 -32.21 4.35 -9.53
CA PRO A 431 -31.19 4.47 -8.50
C PRO A 431 -30.71 3.10 -8.01
N LEU A 432 -29.42 3.01 -7.67
CA LEU A 432 -28.80 1.82 -7.08
C LEU A 432 -28.59 1.96 -5.57
N TYR A 433 -28.24 3.15 -5.09
CA TYR A 433 -27.87 3.39 -3.70
C TYR A 433 -29.03 3.90 -2.86
N ILE A 434 -29.84 4.84 -3.39
CA ILE A 434 -30.96 5.46 -2.65
C ILE A 434 -32.30 4.94 -3.16
N LEU A 435 -32.79 3.90 -2.50
CA LEU A 435 -34.04 3.24 -2.86
C LEU A 435 -35.21 3.84 -2.09
N SER A 436 -36.32 4.10 -2.78
CA SER A 436 -37.57 4.55 -2.13
C SER A 436 -38.71 3.56 -2.39
N GLU A 437 -39.31 3.05 -1.33
CA GLU A 437 -40.49 2.19 -1.41
C GLU A 437 -41.77 3.03 -1.47
N ARG A 438 -42.33 3.19 -2.68
CA ARG A 438 -43.49 4.08 -2.94
C ARG A 438 -44.70 3.84 -2.03
N ARG A 439 -44.94 2.61 -1.57
CA ARG A 439 -46.12 2.26 -0.75
C ARG A 439 -45.94 2.44 0.76
N LYS A 440 -44.70 2.61 1.24
CA LYS A 440 -44.39 2.70 2.68
C LYS A 440 -43.75 4.03 3.09
N GLY A 441 -43.39 4.87 2.12
CA GLY A 441 -42.63 6.08 2.40
C GLY A 441 -41.24 5.78 2.98
N MET A 442 -40.73 4.56 2.80
CA MET A 442 -39.40 4.17 3.28
C MET A 442 -38.31 4.59 2.29
N VAL A 443 -37.18 5.01 2.83
CA VAL A 443 -35.93 5.27 2.12
C VAL A 443 -34.89 4.32 2.68
N ARG A 444 -34.14 3.67 1.78
CA ARG A 444 -33.09 2.71 2.14
C ARG A 444 -31.81 3.02 1.40
N LEU A 445 -30.70 2.90 2.11
CA LEU A 445 -29.35 2.88 1.55
C LEU A 445 -28.96 1.43 1.19
N ASN A 446 -28.39 1.25 0.01
CA ASN A 446 -27.96 -0.07 -0.48
C ASN A 446 -26.48 -0.06 -0.88
N TRP A 447 -25.90 -1.25 -1.05
CA TRP A 447 -24.54 -1.47 -1.57
C TRP A 447 -23.43 -0.83 -0.73
N LEU A 448 -23.52 -0.99 0.59
CA LEU A 448 -22.53 -0.49 1.53
C LEU A 448 -21.29 -1.41 1.62
N TRP A 449 -20.16 -0.84 2.06
CA TRP A 449 -18.89 -1.53 2.25
C TRP A 449 -18.88 -2.53 3.40
#